data_AF-A0AAD7EG58-F1
#
_entry.id   AF-A0AAD7EG58-F1
#
_cell.length_a   1.000
_cell.length_b   1.000
_cell.length_c   1.000
_cell.angle_alpha   90.00
_cell.angle_beta   90.00
_cell.angle_gamma   90.00
#
_symmetry.space_group_name_H-M   'P 1'
#
loop_
_entity.id
_entity.type
_entity.pdbx_description
1 polymer ?
#
loop_
_entity_poly.entity_id
_entity_poly.type
_entity_poly.pdbx_seq_one_letter_code
_entity_poly.pdbx_strand_id
1 'polypeptide(L)'
;MVSRNAWSRKNRALFSRCESSANGTRTRECRCCRYLSEPQDTAAQSPSNLLAGLWRQLVFKRSLPPELLELYQEHHELGTRLSLEEIHDVLRSTISAYSKVFLLVDALDEYPEEQRETLLRKLSTVGSTVNLLLTSRPHIVIEHIFALPKYLVIRATKDDIQEYVNARIFKSPRLSGHIKRSSDLKAAIEERLCSAATEYFCSPNFILTPSLRSDPP
;
A
#
# COMPACT_ATOMS: atom_id res chain seq x y z
N MET A 1 1.12 -7.03 17.83
CA MET A 1 1.60 -5.66 17.56
C MET A 1 3.01 -5.74 16.95
N VAL A 2 3.11 -6.15 15.70
CA VAL A 2 4.39 -6.18 14.96
C VAL A 2 4.84 -4.73 14.79
N SER A 3 6.07 -4.44 15.23
CA SER A 3 6.59 -3.08 15.29
C SER A 3 6.54 -2.42 13.90
N ARG A 4 5.83 -1.28 13.82
CA ARG A 4 5.77 -0.31 12.69
C ARG A 4 7.15 0.00 12.07
N ASN A 5 8.24 -0.29 12.78
CA ASN A 5 9.61 0.10 12.42
C ASN A 5 10.39 -0.94 11.59
N ALA A 6 10.02 -2.22 11.59
CA ALA A 6 10.77 -3.26 10.88
C ALA A 6 10.40 -3.31 9.38
N TRP A 7 9.11 -3.20 9.06
CA TRP A 7 8.61 -3.20 7.68
C TRP A 7 8.95 -1.90 6.93
N SER A 8 8.93 -0.75 7.63
CA SER A 8 9.34 0.56 7.10
C SER A 8 10.79 0.59 6.58
N ARG A 9 11.69 -0.26 7.12
CA ARG A 9 13.11 -0.29 6.71
C ARG A 9 13.38 -1.15 5.48
N LYS A 10 12.78 -2.34 5.37
CA LYS A 10 12.98 -3.22 4.18
C LYS A 10 12.30 -2.65 2.93
N ASN A 11 11.12 -2.04 3.07
CA ASN A 11 10.48 -1.39 1.93
C ASN A 11 11.26 -0.17 1.46
N ARG A 12 11.81 0.66 2.36
CA ARG A 12 12.65 1.83 1.99
C ARG A 12 13.80 1.47 1.03
N ALA A 13 14.37 0.27 1.14
CA ALA A 13 15.42 -0.21 0.24
C ALA A 13 14.91 -0.47 -1.19
N LEU A 14 13.71 -1.05 -1.35
CA LEU A 14 13.03 -1.17 -2.66
C LEU A 14 12.70 0.21 -3.26
N PHE A 15 12.31 1.18 -2.42
CA PHE A 15 12.02 2.56 -2.83
C PHE A 15 13.27 3.32 -3.32
N SER A 16 14.42 3.18 -2.63
CA SER A 16 15.66 3.89 -2.99
C SER A 16 16.24 3.48 -4.35
N ARG A 17 15.97 2.25 -4.80
CA ARG A 17 16.55 1.71 -6.04
C ARG A 17 15.83 2.18 -7.31
N CYS A 18 14.63 2.76 -7.19
CA CYS A 18 13.92 3.38 -8.31
C CYS A 18 14.48 4.78 -8.66
N GLU A 19 15.08 5.49 -7.69
CA GLU A 19 15.65 6.83 -7.91
C GLU A 19 17.07 6.79 -8.51
N SER A 20 17.83 5.70 -8.30
CA SER A 20 19.26 5.65 -8.68
C SER A 20 19.54 5.25 -10.14
N SER A 21 18.54 4.91 -10.95
CA SER A 21 18.74 4.44 -12.33
C SER A 21 18.54 5.52 -13.42
N ALA A 22 18.53 6.81 -13.04
CA ALA A 22 18.17 7.92 -13.92
C ALA A 22 19.37 8.76 -14.42
N ASN A 23 20.60 8.24 -14.38
CA ASN A 23 21.77 8.93 -14.95
C ASN A 23 22.10 8.37 -16.33
N GLY A 24 21.36 8.85 -17.34
CA GLY A 24 21.69 8.63 -18.74
C GLY A 24 20.43 8.62 -19.61
N THR A 25 20.28 9.63 -20.47
CA THR A 25 19.27 9.73 -21.55
C THR A 25 17.80 9.77 -21.13
N ARG A 26 17.25 10.98 -20.94
CA ARG A 26 15.83 11.38 -21.10
C ARG A 26 14.79 10.31 -20.71
N THR A 27 14.99 9.63 -19.59
CA THR A 27 14.06 8.63 -19.08
C THR A 27 12.88 9.36 -18.46
N ARG A 28 11.69 9.20 -19.07
CA ARG A 28 10.41 9.55 -18.42
C ARG A 28 10.45 8.99 -16.98
N GLU A 29 10.21 9.86 -16.01
CA GLU A 29 10.45 9.62 -14.59
C GLU A 29 9.58 8.46 -14.05
N CYS A 30 10.12 7.66 -13.15
CA CYS A 30 9.37 6.66 -12.39
C CYS A 30 8.86 7.29 -11.10
N ARG A 31 7.59 7.04 -10.74
CA ARG A 31 7.00 7.54 -9.49
C ARG A 31 6.44 6.41 -8.64
N CYS A 32 6.47 6.59 -7.32
CA CYS A 32 5.75 5.73 -6.41
C CYS A 32 4.88 6.54 -5.46
N CYS A 33 3.63 6.12 -5.30
CA CYS A 33 2.67 6.72 -4.39
C CYS A 33 2.21 5.68 -3.38
N ARG A 34 1.97 6.12 -2.15
CA ARG A 34 1.53 5.25 -1.07
C ARG A 34 0.29 5.82 -0.40
N TYR A 35 -0.68 4.95 -0.15
CA TYR A 35 -1.84 5.25 0.67
C TYR A 35 -1.92 4.25 1.83
N LEU A 36 -2.28 4.78 3.01
CA LEU A 36 -2.46 4.05 4.26
C LEU A 36 -3.92 4.24 4.68
N SER A 37 -4.69 3.16 4.79
CA SER A 37 -6.01 3.22 5.42
C SER A 37 -5.84 3.42 6.92
N GLU A 38 -6.51 4.44 7.48
CA GLU A 38 -6.58 4.62 8.93
C GLU A 38 -7.89 4.02 9.46
N PRO A 39 -7.87 3.10 10.44
CA PRO A 39 -9.06 2.30 10.82
C PRO A 39 -10.23 3.06 11.46
N GLN A 40 -10.09 4.35 11.77
CA GLN A 40 -11.04 5.08 12.65
C GLN A 40 -11.83 6.19 11.97
N ASP A 41 -11.63 6.42 10.67
CA ASP A 41 -12.35 7.49 9.96
C ASP A 41 -13.00 6.95 8.67
N THR A 42 -14.16 6.31 8.83
CA THR A 42 -14.95 5.77 7.72
C THR A 42 -15.44 6.86 6.75
N ALA A 43 -15.57 8.10 7.22
CA ALA A 43 -15.90 9.25 6.36
C ALA A 43 -14.70 9.70 5.51
N ALA A 44 -13.47 9.51 6.00
CA ALA A 44 -12.26 9.78 5.23
C ALA A 44 -11.95 8.69 4.18
N GLN A 45 -12.42 7.45 4.37
CA GLN A 45 -12.16 6.32 3.48
C GLN A 45 -13.08 6.26 2.24
N SER A 46 -13.21 7.37 1.50
CA SER A 46 -13.89 7.38 0.20
C SER A 46 -12.90 7.11 -0.95
N PRO A 47 -13.35 6.50 -2.07
CA PRO A 47 -12.56 6.38 -3.28
C PRO A 47 -12.03 7.73 -3.76
N SER A 48 -12.86 8.79 -3.66
CA SER A 48 -12.47 10.16 -4.04
C SER A 48 -11.28 10.66 -3.23
N ASN A 49 -11.30 10.48 -1.91
CA ASN A 49 -10.22 10.96 -1.04
C ASN A 49 -8.90 10.21 -1.31
N LEU A 50 -8.96 8.90 -1.56
CA LEU A 50 -7.77 8.13 -1.90
C LEU A 50 -7.21 8.55 -3.25
N LEU A 51 -8.03 8.61 -4.30
CA LEU A 51 -7.56 8.99 -5.64
C LEU A 51 -7.01 10.43 -5.64
N ALA A 52 -7.67 11.37 -4.94
CA ALA A 52 -7.16 12.73 -4.77
C ALA A 52 -5.83 12.75 -3.99
N GLY A 53 -5.69 11.89 -2.96
CA GLY A 53 -4.46 11.73 -2.22
C GLY A 53 -3.29 11.18 -3.07
N LEU A 54 -3.57 10.25 -3.98
CA LEU A 54 -2.60 9.74 -4.95
C LEU A 54 -2.23 10.81 -5.98
N TRP A 55 -3.23 11.51 -6.51
CA TRP A 55 -3.02 12.62 -7.45
C TRP A 55 -2.13 13.70 -6.82
N ARG A 56 -2.45 14.14 -5.60
CA ARG A 56 -1.64 15.11 -4.84
C ARG A 56 -0.18 14.67 -4.71
N GLN A 57 0.09 13.39 -4.48
CA GLN A 57 1.46 12.86 -4.39
C GLN A 57 2.20 12.90 -5.74
N LEU A 58 1.50 12.65 -6.85
CA LEU A 58 2.10 12.68 -8.18
C LEU A 58 2.45 14.10 -8.63
N VAL A 59 1.62 15.08 -8.28
CA VAL A 59 1.83 16.49 -8.66
C VAL A 59 2.68 17.25 -7.67
N PHE A 60 2.96 16.68 -6.49
CA PHE A 60 3.79 17.33 -5.48
C PHE A 60 5.15 17.74 -6.05
N LYS A 61 5.45 19.04 -6.00
CA LYS A 61 6.66 19.68 -6.54
C LYS A 61 6.80 19.64 -8.08
N ARG A 62 5.70 19.51 -8.83
CA ARG A 62 5.70 19.72 -10.28
C ARG A 62 4.77 20.87 -10.66
N SER A 63 5.06 21.48 -11.80
CA SER A 63 4.09 22.35 -12.47
C SER A 63 2.94 21.49 -12.98
N LEU A 64 1.72 21.89 -12.61
CA LEU A 64 0.50 21.31 -13.16
C LEU A 64 0.35 21.75 -14.63
N PRO A 65 -0.16 20.88 -15.51
CA PRO A 65 -0.69 21.30 -16.80
C PRO A 65 -1.72 22.43 -16.61
N PRO A 66 -1.76 23.45 -17.50
CA PRO A 66 -2.70 24.56 -17.40
C PRO A 66 -4.15 24.10 -17.26
N GLU A 67 -4.54 23.05 -17.97
CA GLU A 67 -5.91 22.50 -17.97
C GLU A 67 -6.31 21.96 -16.59
N LEU A 68 -5.35 21.36 -15.86
CA LEU A 68 -5.59 20.88 -14.49
C LEU A 68 -5.63 22.02 -13.48
N LEU A 69 -4.88 23.09 -13.74
CA LEU A 69 -4.88 24.28 -12.90
C LEU A 69 -6.20 25.06 -13.04
N GLU A 70 -6.70 25.20 -14.26
CA GLU A 70 -8.00 25.82 -14.56
C GLU A 70 -9.15 25.06 -13.89
N LEU A 71 -9.20 23.73 -14.03
CA LEU A 71 -10.20 22.90 -13.36
C LEU A 71 -10.16 23.07 -11.83
N TYR A 72 -8.96 23.10 -11.24
CA TYR A 72 -8.82 23.33 -9.81
C TYR A 72 -9.32 24.73 -9.39
N GLN A 73 -9.02 25.76 -10.18
CA GLN A 73 -9.47 27.12 -9.94
C GLN A 73 -10.98 27.26 -10.04
N GLU A 74 -11.61 26.64 -11.06
CA GLU A 74 -13.06 26.65 -11.23
C GLU A 74 -13.79 26.06 -10.01
N HIS A 75 -13.37 24.87 -9.55
CA HIS A 75 -13.96 24.27 -8.34
C HIS A 75 -13.69 25.11 -7.09
N HIS A 76 -12.52 25.74 -6.99
CA HIS A 76 -12.18 26.62 -5.87
C HIS A 76 -13.06 27.88 -5.85
N GLU A 77 -13.31 28.51 -7.00
CA GLU A 77 -14.18 29.69 -7.13
C GLU A 77 -15.64 29.36 -6.87
N LEU A 78 -16.12 28.22 -7.38
CA LEU A 78 -17.48 27.75 -7.17
C LEU A 78 -17.72 27.18 -5.76
N GLY A 79 -16.67 26.98 -4.96
CA GLY A 79 -16.75 26.35 -3.64
C GLY A 79 -17.19 24.88 -3.69
N THR A 80 -16.98 24.20 -4.82
CA THR A 80 -17.38 22.81 -5.04
C THR A 80 -16.19 21.85 -4.91
N ARG A 81 -16.47 20.54 -4.84
CA ARG A 81 -15.44 19.49 -4.84
C ARG A 81 -15.49 18.75 -6.18
N LEU A 82 -14.32 18.31 -6.66
CA LEU A 82 -14.26 17.41 -7.80
C LEU A 82 -15.02 16.11 -7.48
N SER A 83 -15.79 15.65 -8.45
CA SER A 83 -16.43 14.35 -8.46
C SER A 83 -15.40 13.21 -8.57
N LEU A 84 -15.84 11.99 -8.26
CA LEU A 84 -14.97 10.81 -8.38
C LEU A 84 -14.46 10.61 -9.82
N GLU A 85 -15.30 10.89 -10.81
CA GLU A 85 -14.96 10.77 -12.23
C GLU A 85 -13.91 11.80 -12.64
N GLU A 86 -14.11 13.07 -12.27
CA GLU A 86 -13.13 14.14 -12.55
C GLU A 86 -11.78 13.82 -11.90
N ILE A 87 -11.75 13.37 -10.64
CA ILE A 87 -10.51 12.98 -9.96
C ILE A 87 -9.84 11.82 -10.70
N HIS A 88 -10.60 10.83 -11.18
CA HIS A 88 -10.07 9.68 -11.91
C HIS A 88 -9.45 10.11 -13.25
N ASP A 89 -10.11 10.98 -13.99
CA ASP A 89 -9.62 11.48 -15.27
C ASP A 89 -8.35 12.34 -15.13
N VAL A 90 -8.35 13.22 -14.12
CA VAL A 90 -7.19 14.04 -13.78
C VAL A 90 -6.00 13.16 -13.37
N LEU A 91 -6.25 12.12 -12.57
CA LEU A 91 -5.22 11.17 -12.16
C LEU A 91 -4.68 10.38 -13.36
N ARG A 92 -5.55 9.90 -14.24
CA ARG A 92 -5.19 9.18 -15.47
C ARG A 92 -4.34 10.05 -16.41
N SER A 93 -4.75 11.30 -16.64
CA SER A 93 -3.98 12.27 -17.41
C SER A 93 -2.60 12.51 -16.80
N THR A 94 -2.54 12.71 -15.48
CA THR A 94 -1.27 12.89 -14.75
C THR A 94 -0.36 11.67 -14.88
N ILE A 95 -0.90 10.45 -14.78
CA ILE A 95 -0.14 9.19 -14.89
C ILE A 95 0.44 8.98 -16.30
N SER A 96 -0.26 9.43 -17.34
CA SER A 96 0.18 9.28 -18.73
C SER A 96 1.51 10.00 -19.04
N ALA A 97 1.86 11.02 -18.24
CA ALA A 97 3.12 11.73 -18.36
C ALA A 97 4.33 10.91 -17.84
N TYR A 98 4.10 9.85 -17.06
CA TYR A 98 5.14 9.01 -16.50
C TYR A 98 5.35 7.74 -17.35
N SER A 99 6.59 7.25 -17.43
CA SER A 99 6.85 5.94 -18.06
C SER A 99 6.29 4.80 -17.22
N LYS A 100 6.34 4.96 -15.90
CA LYS A 100 6.02 3.92 -14.94
C LYS A 100 5.60 4.55 -13.62
N VAL A 101 4.47 4.08 -13.09
CA VAL A 101 3.97 4.48 -11.78
C VAL A 101 3.75 3.23 -10.94
N PHE A 102 4.17 3.26 -9.68
CA PHE A 102 3.89 2.23 -8.70
C PHE A 102 2.90 2.79 -7.67
N LEU A 103 1.73 2.17 -7.56
CA LEU A 103 0.72 2.56 -6.58
C LEU A 103 0.68 1.50 -5.48
N LEU A 104 0.93 1.91 -4.23
CA LEU A 104 0.83 1.05 -3.06
C LEU A 104 -0.41 1.43 -2.24
N VAL A 105 -1.37 0.51 -2.12
CA VAL A 105 -2.53 0.65 -1.23
C VAL A 105 -2.38 -0.34 -0.09
N ASP A 106 -2.22 0.18 1.12
CA ASP A 106 -2.00 -0.61 2.32
C ASP A 106 -3.32 -0.86 3.06
N ALA A 107 -3.50 -2.08 3.59
CA ALA A 107 -4.64 -2.51 4.41
C ALA A 107 -6.01 -2.29 3.73
N LEU A 108 -6.15 -2.85 2.53
CA LEU A 108 -7.37 -2.81 1.72
C LEU A 108 -8.58 -3.49 2.39
N ASP A 109 -8.35 -4.44 3.31
CA ASP A 109 -9.43 -5.09 4.07
C ASP A 109 -10.14 -4.16 5.05
N GLU A 110 -9.52 -3.04 5.43
CA GLU A 110 -10.11 -2.05 6.33
C GLU A 110 -11.07 -1.10 5.59
N TYR A 111 -11.16 -1.17 4.25
CA TYR A 111 -12.13 -0.41 3.46
C TYR A 111 -13.53 -1.05 3.50
N PRO A 112 -14.61 -0.24 3.60
CA PRO A 112 -15.98 -0.72 3.42
C PRO A 112 -16.15 -1.41 2.06
N GLU A 113 -16.87 -2.52 2.03
CA GLU A 113 -17.00 -3.37 0.85
C GLU A 113 -17.50 -2.62 -0.41
N GLU A 114 -18.57 -1.83 -0.27
CA GLU A 114 -19.14 -1.02 -1.36
C GLU A 114 -18.14 -0.02 -1.95
N GLN A 115 -17.34 0.62 -1.08
CA GLN A 115 -16.34 1.62 -1.48
C GLN A 115 -15.09 0.95 -2.07
N ARG A 116 -14.72 -0.23 -1.54
CA ARG A 116 -13.56 -1.01 -1.97
C ARG A 116 -13.69 -1.44 -3.42
N GLU A 117 -14.84 -1.96 -3.83
CA GLU A 117 -15.05 -2.40 -5.21
C GLU A 117 -14.93 -1.23 -6.20
N THR A 118 -15.60 -0.12 -5.89
CA THR A 118 -15.54 1.12 -6.69
C THR A 118 -14.10 1.61 -6.84
N LEU A 119 -13.36 1.65 -5.73
CA LEU A 119 -11.95 2.03 -5.71
C LEU A 119 -11.10 1.12 -6.60
N LEU A 120 -11.23 -0.20 -6.46
CA LEU A 120 -10.43 -1.17 -7.21
C LEU A 120 -10.71 -1.09 -8.71
N ARG A 121 -11.98 -0.94 -9.11
CA ARG A 121 -12.35 -0.71 -10.52
C ARG A 121 -11.68 0.56 -11.07
N LYS A 122 -11.70 1.66 -10.31
CA LYS A 122 -11.03 2.92 -10.71
C LYS A 122 -9.51 2.77 -10.83
N LEU A 123 -8.87 2.11 -9.87
CA LEU A 123 -7.43 1.85 -9.92
C LEU A 123 -7.05 0.93 -11.09
N SER A 124 -7.90 -0.03 -11.45
CA SER A 124 -7.67 -0.94 -12.57
C SER A 124 -7.67 -0.25 -13.94
N THR A 125 -8.36 0.89 -14.07
CA THR A 125 -8.52 1.63 -15.34
C THR A 125 -7.74 2.94 -15.38
N VAL A 126 -6.97 3.25 -14.33
CA VAL A 126 -6.32 4.57 -14.19
C VAL A 126 -5.15 4.78 -15.16
N GLY A 127 -4.58 3.72 -15.73
CA GLY A 127 -3.56 3.85 -16.77
C GLY A 127 -2.70 2.60 -16.97
N SER A 128 -2.19 2.41 -18.19
CA SER A 128 -1.45 1.21 -18.57
C SER A 128 -0.01 1.16 -18.03
N THR A 129 0.54 2.31 -17.64
CA THR A 129 1.89 2.44 -17.03
C THR A 129 1.89 2.17 -15.52
N VAL A 130 0.72 1.88 -14.94
CA VAL A 130 0.56 1.63 -13.52
C VAL A 130 0.91 0.19 -13.17
N ASN A 131 1.63 0.04 -12.06
CA ASN A 131 1.92 -1.21 -11.40
C ASN A 131 1.29 -1.10 -10.00
N LEU A 132 0.24 -1.88 -9.77
CA LEU A 132 -0.51 -1.80 -8.52
C LEU A 132 0.06 -2.83 -7.54
N LEU A 133 0.25 -2.39 -6.30
CA LEU A 133 0.60 -3.21 -5.16
C LEU A 133 -0.45 -2.99 -4.08
N LEU A 134 -1.22 -4.03 -3.79
CA LEU A 134 -2.23 -4.00 -2.74
C LEU A 134 -1.72 -4.84 -1.56
N THR A 135 -2.03 -4.45 -0.33
CA THR A 135 -1.91 -5.31 0.85
C THR A 135 -3.29 -5.50 1.47
N SER A 136 -3.64 -6.73 1.82
CA SER A 136 -4.92 -7.06 2.45
C SER A 136 -4.81 -8.34 3.27
N ARG A 137 -5.78 -8.58 4.15
CA ARG A 137 -6.01 -9.91 4.72
C ARG A 137 -6.48 -10.92 3.65
N PRO A 138 -6.25 -12.24 3.87
CA PRO A 138 -6.50 -13.28 2.86
C PRO A 138 -7.95 -13.45 2.39
N HIS A 139 -8.93 -12.93 3.14
CA HIS A 139 -10.35 -13.06 2.81
C HIS A 139 -10.82 -12.06 1.75
N ILE A 140 -9.97 -11.11 1.34
CA ILE A 140 -10.29 -10.15 0.28
C ILE A 140 -10.04 -10.78 -1.08
N VAL A 141 -11.12 -10.94 -1.84
CA VAL A 141 -11.16 -11.52 -3.20
C VAL A 141 -11.22 -10.39 -4.22
N ILE A 142 -10.36 -10.42 -5.24
CA ILE A 142 -10.22 -9.35 -6.24
C ILE A 142 -10.14 -9.86 -7.69
N GLU A 143 -10.23 -11.17 -7.88
CA GLU A 143 -10.13 -11.89 -9.15
C GLU A 143 -11.22 -11.48 -10.15
N HIS A 144 -12.35 -10.98 -9.64
CA HIS A 144 -13.43 -10.45 -10.47
C HIS A 144 -13.10 -9.09 -11.11
N ILE A 145 -12.08 -8.37 -10.60
CA ILE A 145 -11.66 -7.06 -11.09
C ILE A 145 -10.36 -7.16 -11.89
N PHE A 146 -9.43 -8.00 -11.44
CA PHE A 146 -8.13 -8.16 -12.08
C PHE A 146 -8.06 -9.53 -12.75
N ALA A 147 -7.71 -9.55 -14.05
CA ALA A 147 -7.69 -10.79 -14.83
C ALA A 147 -6.63 -11.81 -14.34
N LEU A 148 -5.47 -11.34 -13.86
CA LEU A 148 -4.33 -12.18 -13.45
C LEU A 148 -3.58 -11.59 -12.24
N PRO A 149 -4.20 -11.51 -11.04
CA PRO A 149 -3.53 -11.02 -9.84
C PRO A 149 -2.47 -12.03 -9.38
N LYS A 150 -1.27 -11.55 -9.04
CA LYS A 150 -0.24 -12.39 -8.41
C LYS A 150 -0.24 -12.19 -6.92
N TYR A 151 -0.42 -13.25 -6.16
CA TYR A 151 -0.42 -13.21 -4.69
C TYR A 151 0.94 -13.60 -4.11
N LEU A 152 1.39 -12.85 -3.11
CA LEU A 152 2.44 -13.27 -2.19
C LEU A 152 1.87 -13.29 -0.78
N VAL A 153 1.72 -14.50 -0.23
CA VAL A 153 1.22 -14.74 1.13
C VAL A 153 2.39 -14.67 2.10
N ILE A 154 2.33 -13.75 3.06
CA ILE A 154 3.36 -13.61 4.09
C ILE A 154 2.89 -14.27 5.38
N ARG A 155 3.62 -15.29 5.85
CA ARG A 155 3.35 -15.97 7.11
C ARG A 155 4.62 -16.01 7.94
N ALA A 156 4.49 -15.74 9.24
CA ALA A 156 5.60 -15.95 10.16
C ALA A 156 5.75 -17.45 10.43
N THR A 157 6.98 -17.94 10.33
CA THR A 157 7.34 -19.27 10.77
C THR A 157 7.53 -19.31 12.28
N LYS A 158 7.57 -20.52 12.85
CA LYS A 158 7.91 -20.70 14.26
C LYS A 158 9.24 -20.03 14.60
N ASP A 159 10.23 -20.19 13.74
CA ASP A 159 11.57 -19.66 13.93
C ASP A 159 11.57 -18.11 13.92
N ASP A 160 10.81 -17.49 13.01
CA ASP A 160 10.64 -16.02 12.98
C ASP A 160 10.05 -15.50 14.31
N ILE A 161 9.09 -16.22 14.86
CA ILE A 161 8.43 -15.86 16.12
C ILE A 161 9.41 -15.99 17.28
N GLN A 162 10.17 -17.09 17.34
CA GLN A 162 11.19 -17.31 18.36
C GLN A 162 12.27 -16.24 18.29
N GLU A 163 12.77 -15.92 17.10
CA GLU A 163 13.77 -14.87 16.90
C GLU A 163 13.22 -13.51 17.36
N TYR A 164 11.97 -13.19 16.98
CA TYR A 164 11.31 -11.95 17.41
C TYR A 164 11.17 -11.87 18.94
N VAL A 165 10.72 -12.95 19.58
CA VAL A 165 10.56 -13.03 21.04
C VAL A 165 11.90 -12.83 21.72
N ASN A 166 12.94 -13.54 21.31
CA ASN A 166 14.29 -13.41 21.83
C ASN A 166 14.82 -11.97 21.71
N ALA A 167 14.69 -11.37 20.52
CA ALA A 167 15.11 -9.99 20.28
C ALA A 167 14.31 -8.99 21.14
N ARG A 168 13.02 -9.24 21.38
CA ARG A 168 12.16 -8.37 22.20
C ARG A 168 12.50 -8.47 23.69
N ILE A 169 12.80 -9.66 24.18
CA ILE A 169 13.24 -9.90 25.56
C ILE A 169 14.59 -9.22 25.79
N PHE A 170 15.56 -9.41 24.88
CA PHE A 170 16.87 -8.80 24.97
C PHE A 170 16.79 -7.27 25.05
N LYS A 171 15.91 -6.65 24.26
CA LYS A 171 15.71 -5.20 24.23
C LYS A 171 14.94 -4.64 25.43
N SER A 172 14.38 -5.48 26.30
CA SER A 172 13.56 -5.06 27.43
C SER A 172 14.09 -5.63 28.75
N PRO A 173 14.80 -4.81 29.55
CA PRO A 173 15.32 -5.24 30.84
C PRO A 173 14.24 -5.80 31.78
N ARG A 174 13.03 -5.23 31.74
CA ARG A 174 11.88 -5.71 32.52
C ARG A 174 11.48 -7.13 32.14
N LEU A 175 11.27 -7.39 30.84
CA LEU A 175 10.90 -8.73 30.35
C LEU A 175 12.01 -9.74 30.63
N SER A 176 13.27 -9.34 30.45
CA SER A 176 14.41 -10.19 30.79
C SER A 176 14.45 -10.58 32.27
N GLY A 177 14.06 -9.65 33.16
CA GLY A 177 13.98 -9.90 34.59
C GLY A 177 12.89 -10.90 34.96
N HIS A 178 11.71 -10.83 34.33
CA HIS A 178 10.62 -11.78 34.54
C HIS A 178 10.97 -13.18 34.02
N ILE A 179 11.62 -13.28 32.86
CA ILE A 179 11.99 -14.56 32.26
C ILE A 179 13.15 -15.22 33.01
N LYS A 180 14.10 -14.45 33.55
CA LYS A 180 15.14 -15.02 34.43
C LYS A 180 14.56 -15.65 35.70
N ARG A 181 13.40 -15.17 36.17
CA ARG A 181 12.70 -15.70 37.35
C ARG A 181 11.77 -16.87 37.05
N SER A 182 11.44 -17.10 35.77
CA SER A 182 10.58 -18.18 35.32
C SER A 182 11.03 -18.62 33.92
N SER A 183 11.79 -19.71 33.86
CA SER A 183 12.28 -20.30 32.62
C SER A 183 11.14 -20.70 31.67
N ASP A 184 10.02 -21.15 32.25
CA ASP A 184 8.89 -21.75 31.53
C ASP A 184 8.06 -20.67 30.82
N LEU A 185 8.09 -19.43 31.33
CA LEU A 185 7.37 -18.29 30.76
C LEU A 185 7.79 -17.99 29.31
N LYS A 186 9.08 -18.18 28.99
CA LYS A 186 9.57 -17.97 27.62
C LYS A 186 8.93 -18.98 26.66
N ALA A 187 8.97 -20.27 27.02
CA ALA A 187 8.39 -21.33 26.21
C ALA A 187 6.88 -21.13 26.03
N ALA A 188 6.16 -20.77 27.10
CA ALA A 188 4.73 -20.48 27.04
C ALA A 188 4.40 -19.28 26.13
N ILE A 189 5.22 -18.22 26.14
CA ILE A 189 5.04 -17.07 25.23
C ILE A 189 5.26 -17.49 23.79
N GLU A 190 6.35 -18.21 23.50
CA GLU A 190 6.66 -18.68 22.15
C GLU A 190 5.56 -19.59 21.62
N GLU A 191 5.12 -20.58 22.40
CA GLU A 191 4.05 -21.50 22.03
C GLU A 191 2.74 -20.75 21.75
N ARG A 192 2.34 -19.85 22.66
CA ARG A 192 1.08 -19.10 22.52
C ARG A 192 1.10 -18.16 21.32
N LEU A 193 2.25 -17.55 21.02
CA LEU A 193 2.40 -16.71 19.83
C LEU A 193 2.42 -17.55 18.55
N CYS A 194 3.04 -18.73 18.57
CA CYS A 194 3.01 -19.64 17.42
C CYS A 194 1.58 -20.10 17.13
N SER A 195 0.83 -20.54 18.15
CA SER A 195 -0.56 -20.97 17.98
C SER A 195 -1.45 -19.83 17.47
N ALA A 196 -1.28 -18.61 18.02
CA ALA A 196 -2.04 -17.44 17.59
C ALA A 196 -1.62 -16.94 16.19
N ALA A 197 -0.36 -17.10 15.78
CA ALA A 197 0.11 -16.68 14.48
C ALA A 197 -0.51 -17.51 13.34
N THR A 198 -0.76 -18.79 13.56
CA THR A 198 -1.51 -19.64 12.62
C THR A 198 -2.94 -19.14 12.36
N GLU A 199 -3.57 -18.49 13.34
CA GLU A 199 -4.94 -17.97 13.25
C GLU A 199 -5.03 -16.48 12.84
N TYR A 200 -4.05 -15.65 13.24
CA TYR A 200 -4.20 -14.18 13.20
C TYR A 200 -2.98 -13.41 12.67
N PHE A 201 -1.91 -14.07 12.22
CA PHE A 201 -0.77 -13.31 11.72
C PHE A 201 -1.16 -12.59 10.44
N CYS A 202 -1.07 -11.24 10.47
CA CYS A 202 -1.28 -10.36 9.33
C CYS A 202 -0.58 -10.99 8.13
N SER A 203 -1.38 -11.59 7.26
CA SER A 203 -0.93 -12.19 6.02
C SER A 203 -1.26 -11.17 4.94
N PRO A 204 -0.41 -10.14 4.74
CA PRO A 204 -0.59 -9.24 3.62
C PRO A 204 -0.46 -10.07 2.36
N ASN A 205 -1.55 -10.16 1.60
CA ASN A 205 -1.48 -10.54 0.20
C ASN A 205 -0.89 -9.37 -0.55
N PHE A 206 0.35 -9.50 -1.04
CA PHE A 206 0.81 -8.56 -2.05
C PHE A 206 0.22 -8.97 -3.39
N ILE A 207 -0.56 -8.09 -3.98
CA ILE A 207 -1.07 -8.26 -5.34
C ILE A 207 -0.20 -7.47 -6.28
N LEU A 208 0.52 -8.14 -7.17
CA LEU A 208 1.24 -7.49 -8.28
C LEU A 208 0.45 -7.69 -9.57
N THR A 209 -0.07 -6.60 -10.13
CA THR A 209 -0.53 -6.62 -11.52
C THR A 209 0.66 -6.36 -12.43
N PRO A 210 0.91 -7.18 -13.46
CA PRO A 210 1.76 -6.76 -14.57
C PRO A 210 1.17 -5.46 -15.13
N SER A 211 2.04 -4.58 -15.65
CA SER A 211 1.57 -3.41 -16.43
C SER A 211 0.50 -3.90 -17.41
N LEU A 212 -0.60 -3.14 -17.57
CA LEU A 212 -1.71 -3.46 -18.49
C LEU A 212 -1.25 -3.38 -19.95
N ARG A 213 -0.23 -4.14 -20.31
CA ARG A 213 0.09 -4.48 -21.69
C ARG A 213 -0.86 -5.61 -22.03
N SER A 214 -1.81 -5.30 -22.90
CA SER A 214 -2.29 -6.28 -23.85
C SER A 214 -1.06 -6.81 -24.58
N ASP A 215 -0.58 -7.99 -24.17
CA ASP A 215 0.34 -8.74 -25.01
C ASP A 215 -0.42 -9.06 -26.31
N PRO A 216 0.10 -8.69 -27.49
CA PRO A 216 -0.50 -9.13 -28.74
C PRO A 216 -0.33 -10.66 -28.88
N PRO A 217 -1.22 -11.31 -29.65
CA PRO A 217 -1.27 -12.76 -29.80
C PRO A 217 0.02 -13.37 -30.34
#